data_AF-A0A955A4E5-F1
#
_entry.id   AF-A0A955A4E5-F1
#
_cell.length_a   1.000
_cell.length_b   1.000
_cell.length_c   1.000
_cell.angle_alpha   90.00
_cell.angle_beta   90.00
_cell.angle_gamma   90.00
#
_symmetry.space_group_name_H-M   'P 1'
#
loop_
_entity.id
_entity.type
_entity.pdbx_description
1 polymer ?
#
loop_
_entity_poly.entity_id
_entity_poly.type
_entity_poly.pdbx_seq_one_letter_code
_entity_poly.pdbx_strand_id
1 'polypeptide(L)'
;MARTRTQHASTTTRIVRAVAVMCVAVSLSACASNRSSRSTMRGLSLFEDGRYGPARIELARTMSDDRRNRSYVLDRLRLLMAGLADGRPREVENIANELYDLLRVQGLNADRTTASVVFNEGVKIWKGEPFEQAQAYAYIAIQKAMLDDWGNARASASQSLFLLKDFGDNEKGDRKDGLDLVRDLNENDAALDTGYQPIETNFTLGYMLTGISAIALNRPDEARDNFAKAARFNPALQSVVDQLNDVRTNMVLVIDAGRGPAKRNFGPDGALARFVARTSSDNYPIGVQVSAGTAMQVPVAMDSNMLAADHTWNNLEDVRVAKSTIGQLMQTGGFIVATQAKDDEARLVGLGVAILGSMMRASASADTRYNELAPQRTYIVPLQLPQGNVDVTLSLPNLRESITLVGLQAHAEKHTQITGSRLSLRYIRLPDDRGYGAPSTTAVRYRNDVIDGAPDGSELPYILGGRDVRVPTLDVLRDYQAAGFLHDFSLVDLENLYRDEGITLRIDDLAGMQKAHILEGGDSLVPPLNGTAGAVYLFCTDHPPYKGRTSRVRDLQRQIADQRAAFESPHNGRTP
;
A
#
# COMPACT_ATOMS: atom_id res chain seq x y z
N MET A 1 -34.08 28.84 58.48
CA MET A 1 -33.04 27.83 58.13
C MET A 1 -33.56 26.54 57.46
N ALA A 2 -34.88 26.33 57.26
CA ALA A 2 -35.40 25.09 56.65
C ALA A 2 -35.66 25.13 55.12
N ARG A 3 -35.62 26.31 54.48
CA ARG A 3 -35.93 26.48 53.03
C ARG A 3 -34.74 26.35 52.08
N THR A 4 -33.51 26.30 52.56
CA THR A 4 -32.30 26.22 51.73
C THR A 4 -31.85 24.78 51.45
N ARG A 5 -32.38 23.76 52.14
CA ARG A 5 -32.00 22.34 51.91
C ARG A 5 -32.71 21.67 50.73
N THR A 6 -33.88 22.16 50.32
CA THR A 6 -34.66 21.54 49.23
C THR A 6 -34.21 21.96 47.83
N GLN A 7 -33.53 23.09 47.66
CA GLN A 7 -32.99 23.49 46.35
C GLN A 7 -31.76 22.67 45.93
N HIS A 8 -30.89 22.28 46.87
CA HIS A 8 -29.70 21.49 46.55
C HIS A 8 -30.01 20.08 46.03
N ALA A 9 -31.06 19.43 46.53
CA ALA A 9 -31.43 18.09 46.08
C ALA A 9 -31.86 18.05 44.59
N SER A 10 -32.47 19.12 44.07
CA SER A 10 -32.96 19.14 42.68
C SER A 10 -31.84 19.32 41.65
N THR A 11 -30.77 20.02 42.02
CA THR A 11 -29.62 20.28 41.14
C THR A 11 -28.77 19.02 40.98
N THR A 12 -28.57 18.26 42.05
CA THR A 12 -27.80 17.01 42.03
C THR A 12 -28.47 15.96 41.14
N THR A 13 -29.80 15.82 41.18
CA THR A 13 -30.51 14.86 40.32
C THR A 13 -30.46 15.23 38.84
N ARG A 14 -30.43 16.53 38.50
CA ARG A 14 -30.28 16.98 37.11
C ARG A 14 -28.88 16.71 36.57
N ILE A 15 -27.84 16.92 37.39
CA ILE A 15 -26.45 16.64 37.01
C ILE A 15 -26.25 15.13 36.81
N VAL A 16 -26.75 14.28 37.72
CA VAL A 16 -26.64 12.82 37.59
C VAL A 16 -27.35 12.30 36.33
N ARG A 17 -28.53 12.83 36.00
CA ARG A 17 -29.23 12.47 34.76
C ARG A 17 -28.50 12.94 33.50
N ALA A 18 -27.94 14.16 33.50
CA ALA A 18 -27.17 14.66 32.36
C ALA A 18 -25.91 13.83 32.12
N VAL A 19 -25.19 13.45 33.18
CA VAL A 19 -24.02 12.57 33.11
C VAL A 19 -24.41 11.18 32.60
N ALA A 20 -25.51 10.59 33.11
CA ALA A 20 -25.97 9.28 32.67
C ALA A 20 -26.38 9.27 31.18
N VAL A 21 -27.09 10.31 30.71
CA VAL A 21 -27.46 10.45 29.29
C VAL A 21 -26.22 10.63 28.40
N MET A 22 -25.24 11.42 28.85
CA MET A 22 -23.97 11.57 28.15
C MET A 22 -23.19 10.24 28.08
N CYS A 23 -23.12 9.48 29.18
CA CYS A 23 -22.48 8.16 29.18
C CYS A 23 -23.16 7.18 28.21
N VAL A 24 -24.50 7.14 28.16
CA VAL A 24 -25.24 6.27 27.23
C VAL A 24 -25.04 6.70 25.77
N ALA A 25 -25.04 8.01 25.48
CA ALA A 25 -24.77 8.53 24.13
C ALA A 25 -23.34 8.20 23.65
N VAL A 26 -22.34 8.29 24.54
CA VAL A 26 -20.95 7.90 24.26
C VAL A 26 -20.85 6.38 24.04
N SER A 27 -21.59 5.57 24.80
CA SER A 27 -21.61 4.11 24.67
C SER A 27 -22.16 3.64 23.32
N LEU A 28 -23.23 4.28 22.82
CA LEU A 28 -23.87 3.91 21.55
C LEU A 28 -23.04 4.33 20.32
N SER A 29 -22.23 5.37 20.45
CA SER A 29 -21.33 5.85 19.40
C SER A 29 -20.16 4.88 19.15
N ALA A 30 -19.79 4.09 20.16
CA ALA A 30 -18.70 3.11 20.08
C ALA A 30 -19.06 1.84 19.28
N CYS A 31 -20.34 1.56 19.02
CA CYS A 31 -20.74 0.36 18.26
C CYS A 31 -20.69 0.55 16.74
N ALA A 32 -20.80 1.78 16.22
CA ALA A 32 -20.79 2.04 14.78
C ALA A 32 -19.38 1.95 14.15
N SER A 33 -18.31 2.12 14.94
CA SER A 33 -16.92 2.06 14.47
C SER A 33 -16.44 0.64 14.12
N ASN A 34 -17.15 -0.41 14.56
CA ASN A 34 -16.68 -1.79 14.43
C ASN A 34 -16.83 -2.42 13.02
N ARG A 35 -17.73 -1.91 12.16
CA ARG A 35 -17.97 -2.56 10.85
C ARG A 35 -16.87 -2.25 9.82
N SER A 36 -16.40 -1.00 9.75
CA SER A 36 -15.29 -0.60 8.87
C SER A 36 -14.02 -1.36 9.23
N SER A 37 -13.72 -1.50 10.52
CA SER A 37 -12.54 -2.23 11.00
C SER A 37 -12.49 -3.68 10.52
N ARG A 38 -13.59 -4.45 10.57
CA ARG A 38 -13.56 -5.86 10.16
C ARG A 38 -13.27 -6.06 8.68
N SER A 39 -13.85 -5.24 7.81
CA SER A 39 -13.67 -5.38 6.36
C SER A 39 -12.27 -4.92 5.93
N THR A 40 -11.74 -3.86 6.55
CA THR A 40 -10.33 -3.48 6.37
C THR A 40 -9.41 -4.61 6.82
N MET A 41 -9.64 -5.20 8.00
CA MET A 41 -8.85 -6.35 8.47
C MET A 41 -8.92 -7.56 7.52
N ARG A 42 -10.06 -7.81 6.88
CA ARG A 42 -10.20 -8.83 5.85
C ARG A 42 -9.34 -8.51 4.61
N GLY A 43 -9.39 -7.27 4.13
CA GLY A 43 -8.54 -6.81 3.01
C GLY A 43 -7.06 -6.94 3.33
N LEU A 44 -6.64 -6.54 4.54
CA LEU A 44 -5.26 -6.69 5.02
C LEU A 44 -4.83 -8.17 5.09
N SER A 45 -5.69 -9.05 5.63
CA SER A 45 -5.42 -10.49 5.68
C SER A 45 -5.26 -11.08 4.28
N LEU A 46 -6.15 -10.75 3.34
CA LEU A 46 -6.06 -11.21 1.96
C LEU A 46 -4.76 -10.74 1.28
N PHE A 47 -4.33 -9.51 1.58
CA PHE A 47 -3.08 -8.97 1.05
C PHE A 47 -1.86 -9.73 1.62
N GLU A 48 -1.85 -10.02 2.92
CA GLU A 48 -0.80 -10.81 3.55
C GLU A 48 -0.72 -12.24 2.99
N ASP A 49 -1.85 -12.81 2.57
CA ASP A 49 -1.94 -14.12 1.91
C ASP A 49 -1.53 -14.10 0.43
N GLY A 50 -1.13 -12.95 -0.14
CA GLY A 50 -0.80 -12.81 -1.56
C GLY A 50 -2.00 -12.73 -2.50
N ARG A 51 -3.23 -12.70 -1.96
CA ARG A 51 -4.48 -12.59 -2.73
C ARG A 51 -4.80 -11.13 -3.03
N TYR A 52 -3.97 -10.51 -3.87
CA TYR A 52 -4.00 -9.06 -4.10
C TYR A 52 -5.27 -8.56 -4.78
N GLY A 53 -5.82 -9.28 -5.76
CA GLY A 53 -7.10 -8.94 -6.40
C GLY A 53 -8.24 -8.83 -5.39
N PRO A 54 -8.56 -9.88 -4.62
CA PRO A 54 -9.58 -9.83 -3.57
C PRO A 54 -9.29 -8.79 -2.50
N ALA A 55 -8.03 -8.62 -2.09
CA ALA A 55 -7.63 -7.62 -1.10
C ALA A 55 -7.96 -6.20 -1.57
N ARG A 56 -7.62 -5.86 -2.82
CA ARG A 56 -7.92 -4.57 -3.46
C ARG A 56 -9.41 -4.27 -3.45
N ILE A 57 -10.25 -5.25 -3.79
CA ILE A 57 -11.71 -5.07 -3.80
C ILE A 57 -12.27 -4.85 -2.39
N GLU A 58 -11.82 -5.63 -1.41
CA GLU A 58 -12.27 -5.44 -0.02
C GLU A 58 -11.81 -4.10 0.55
N LEU A 59 -10.59 -3.65 0.25
CA LEU A 59 -10.10 -2.34 0.67
C LEU A 59 -10.91 -1.21 0.02
N ALA A 60 -11.15 -1.28 -1.31
CA ALA A 60 -11.92 -0.29 -2.05
C ALA A 60 -13.35 -0.11 -1.48
N ARG A 61 -14.02 -1.20 -1.08
CA ARG A 61 -15.36 -1.16 -0.47
C ARG A 61 -15.40 -0.44 0.88
N THR A 62 -14.27 -0.36 1.57
CA THR A 62 -14.18 0.24 2.92
C THR A 62 -13.70 1.68 2.92
N MET A 63 -13.32 2.20 1.76
CA MET A 63 -12.81 3.56 1.65
C MET A 63 -13.87 4.59 2.00
N SER A 64 -13.45 5.62 2.72
CA SER A 64 -14.27 6.80 2.96
C SER A 64 -14.11 7.81 1.83
N ASP A 65 -15.24 8.32 1.35
CA ASP A 65 -15.30 9.48 0.44
C ASP A 65 -15.22 10.82 1.19
N ASP A 66 -15.43 10.82 2.51
CA ASP A 66 -15.27 12.02 3.33
C ASP A 66 -13.79 12.35 3.54
N ARG A 67 -13.30 13.43 2.91
CA ARG A 67 -11.95 13.99 3.07
C ARG A 67 -11.57 14.35 4.50
N ARG A 68 -12.56 14.56 5.38
CA ARG A 68 -12.34 14.85 6.81
C ARG A 68 -12.16 13.57 7.62
N ASN A 69 -12.46 12.41 7.04
CA ASN A 69 -12.23 11.13 7.70
C ASN A 69 -10.74 11.00 8.02
N ARG A 70 -10.46 10.67 9.26
CA ARG A 70 -9.09 10.60 9.73
C ARG A 70 -8.28 9.54 8.95
N SER A 71 -8.91 8.49 8.40
CA SER A 71 -8.24 7.41 7.64
C SER A 71 -8.18 7.68 6.14
N TYR A 72 -8.69 8.81 5.65
CA TYR A 72 -8.87 9.09 4.22
C TYR A 72 -7.61 8.89 3.36
N VAL A 73 -6.48 9.44 3.81
CA VAL A 73 -5.17 9.33 3.16
C VAL A 73 -4.64 7.90 3.24
N LEU A 74 -4.77 7.27 4.40
CA LEU A 74 -4.29 5.93 4.67
C LEU A 74 -5.04 4.88 3.84
N ASP A 75 -6.36 5.00 3.71
CA ASP A 75 -7.19 4.11 2.89
C ASP A 75 -6.79 4.17 1.40
N ARG A 76 -6.43 5.36 0.91
CA ARG A 76 -5.93 5.58 -0.46
C ARG A 76 -4.56 4.98 -0.66
N LEU A 77 -3.66 5.17 0.30
CA LEU A 77 -2.34 4.54 0.26
C LEU A 77 -2.45 3.01 0.26
N ARG A 78 -3.32 2.44 1.12
CA ARG A 78 -3.59 0.99 1.13
C ARG A 78 -4.12 0.50 -0.22
N LEU A 79 -5.11 1.20 -0.79
CA LEU A 79 -5.66 0.80 -2.09
C LEU A 79 -4.63 0.94 -3.21
N LEU A 80 -3.82 2.00 -3.22
CA LEU A 80 -2.73 2.18 -4.17
C LEU A 80 -1.76 1.00 -4.11
N MET A 81 -1.26 0.67 -2.91
CA MET A 81 -0.33 -0.44 -2.74
C MET A 81 -0.94 -1.80 -3.12
N ALA A 82 -2.20 -2.05 -2.74
CA ALA A 82 -2.93 -3.25 -3.16
C ALA A 82 -3.09 -3.34 -4.68
N GLY A 83 -3.42 -2.22 -5.34
CA GLY A 83 -3.50 -2.13 -6.80
C GLY A 83 -2.17 -2.38 -7.49
N LEU A 84 -1.08 -1.84 -6.96
CA LEU A 84 0.25 -2.11 -7.51
C LEU A 84 0.65 -3.58 -7.33
N ALA A 85 0.42 -4.16 -6.16
CA ALA A 85 0.71 -5.58 -5.88
C ALA A 85 -0.10 -6.53 -6.79
N ASP A 86 -1.36 -6.17 -7.05
CA ASP A 86 -2.25 -6.84 -8.01
C ASP A 86 -1.85 -6.58 -9.47
N GLY A 87 -0.89 -5.68 -9.76
CA GLY A 87 -0.49 -5.35 -11.12
C GLY A 87 -1.51 -4.50 -11.89
N ARG A 88 -2.26 -3.65 -11.19
CA ARG A 88 -3.34 -2.79 -11.72
C ARG A 88 -3.03 -1.29 -11.63
N PRO A 89 -1.88 -0.80 -12.12
CA PRO A 89 -1.49 0.60 -11.93
C PRO A 89 -2.50 1.59 -12.52
N ARG A 90 -3.14 1.25 -13.66
CA ARG A 90 -4.13 2.14 -14.31
C ARG A 90 -5.43 2.25 -13.50
N GLU A 91 -5.88 1.18 -12.85
CA GLU A 91 -7.12 1.22 -12.05
C GLU A 91 -6.96 2.07 -10.78
N VAL A 92 -5.74 2.25 -10.27
CA VAL A 92 -5.44 3.07 -9.08
C VAL A 92 -4.85 4.44 -9.42
N GLU A 93 -4.88 4.87 -10.68
CA GLU A 93 -4.31 6.15 -11.09
C GLU A 93 -4.99 7.35 -10.42
N ASN A 94 -6.33 7.37 -10.38
CA ASN A 94 -7.07 8.45 -9.70
C ASN A 94 -6.74 8.50 -8.21
N ILE A 95 -6.53 7.33 -7.59
CA ILE A 95 -6.13 7.21 -6.18
C ILE A 95 -4.73 7.77 -5.97
N ALA A 96 -3.78 7.47 -6.87
CA ALA A 96 -2.42 7.99 -6.83
C ALA A 96 -2.39 9.52 -6.98
N ASN A 97 -3.15 10.06 -7.95
CA ASN A 97 -3.25 11.50 -8.18
C ASN A 97 -3.85 12.23 -6.97
N GLU A 98 -4.94 11.70 -6.41
CA GLU A 98 -5.55 12.26 -5.22
C GLU A 98 -4.61 12.20 -4.01
N LEU A 99 -3.92 11.09 -3.81
CA LEU A 99 -2.94 10.94 -2.73
C LEU A 99 -1.79 11.95 -2.89
N TYR A 100 -1.28 12.15 -4.11
CA TYR A 100 -0.25 13.14 -4.40
C TYR A 100 -0.70 14.56 -4.03
N ASP A 101 -1.91 14.95 -4.44
CA ASP A 101 -2.44 16.27 -4.11
C ASP A 101 -2.63 16.48 -2.61
N LEU A 102 -3.14 15.47 -1.89
CA LEU A 102 -3.28 15.53 -0.43
C LEU A 102 -1.93 15.69 0.26
N LEU A 103 -0.94 14.87 -0.11
CA LEU A 103 0.40 14.94 0.47
C LEU A 103 1.10 16.26 0.13
N ARG A 104 0.87 16.82 -1.05
CA ARG A 104 1.46 18.11 -1.46
C ARG A 104 0.85 19.28 -0.70
N VAL A 105 -0.47 19.29 -0.51
CA VAL A 105 -1.18 20.38 0.19
C VAL A 105 -1.02 20.28 1.71
N GLN A 106 -0.95 19.06 2.26
CA GLN A 106 -0.96 18.84 3.71
C GLN A 106 0.39 18.40 4.30
N GLY A 107 1.36 18.04 3.45
CA GLY A 107 2.66 17.55 3.85
C GLY A 107 3.59 18.65 4.39
N LEU A 108 4.78 18.23 4.83
CA LEU A 108 5.81 19.07 5.45
C LEU A 108 6.18 20.33 4.64
N ASN A 109 5.88 20.35 3.33
CA ASN A 109 6.23 21.43 2.42
C ASN A 109 5.31 22.67 2.51
N ALA A 110 4.06 22.53 2.99
CA ALA A 110 3.10 23.64 3.02
C ALA A 110 3.16 24.45 4.31
N ASP A 111 3.49 23.83 5.44
CA ASP A 111 3.53 24.47 6.76
C ASP A 111 4.97 24.58 7.28
N ARG A 112 5.60 25.72 7.03
CA ARG A 112 6.91 26.09 7.62
C ARG A 112 6.84 26.40 9.13
N THR A 113 5.68 26.25 9.78
CA THR A 113 5.53 26.56 11.21
C THR A 113 5.03 25.34 11.98
N THR A 114 5.89 24.83 12.87
CA THR A 114 5.65 23.70 13.79
C THR A 114 4.41 23.92 14.66
N ALA A 115 4.02 25.19 14.89
CA ALA A 115 2.87 25.58 15.69
C ALA A 115 1.50 25.16 15.12
N SER A 116 1.32 25.05 13.79
CA SER A 116 0.00 24.70 13.22
C SER A 116 -0.38 23.24 13.50
N VAL A 117 0.62 22.34 13.58
CA VAL A 117 0.47 20.94 14.00
C VAL A 117 0.10 20.83 15.49
N VAL A 118 0.41 21.87 16.27
CA VAL A 118 0.22 21.88 17.72
C VAL A 118 -1.15 22.43 18.13
N PHE A 119 -1.66 23.45 17.45
CA PHE A 119 -2.83 24.21 17.93
C PHE A 119 -4.12 24.05 17.11
N ASN A 120 -4.09 23.45 15.91
CA ASN A 120 -5.29 23.32 15.07
C ASN A 120 -5.86 21.88 15.11
N GLU A 121 -6.57 21.53 16.19
CA GLU A 121 -7.12 20.18 16.42
C GLU A 121 -8.37 19.84 15.58
N GLY A 122 -8.90 20.78 14.79
CA GLY A 122 -10.22 20.67 14.17
C GLY A 122 -10.37 19.57 13.12
N VAL A 123 -9.29 19.11 12.46
CA VAL A 123 -9.36 18.03 11.47
C VAL A 123 -8.03 17.24 11.43
N LYS A 124 -7.84 16.30 12.36
CA LYS A 124 -6.64 15.41 12.41
C LYS A 124 -6.74 14.29 11.36
N ILE A 125 -6.63 14.64 10.07
CA ILE A 125 -6.40 13.68 8.97
C ILE A 125 -5.06 12.97 9.25
N TRP A 126 -5.01 11.66 9.04
CA TRP A 126 -3.75 10.90 9.14
C TRP A 126 -2.77 11.46 8.12
N LYS A 127 -1.63 11.96 8.61
CA LYS A 127 -0.52 12.45 7.77
C LYS A 127 0.59 11.41 7.61
N GLY A 128 0.61 10.38 8.45
CA GLY A 128 1.73 9.44 8.56
C GLY A 128 3.00 10.08 9.13
N GLU A 129 3.93 9.25 9.58
CA GLU A 129 5.28 9.71 9.86
C GLU A 129 6.01 10.14 8.58
N PRO A 130 7.07 10.96 8.67
CA PRO A 130 7.91 11.31 7.52
C PRO A 130 8.28 10.12 6.63
N PHE A 131 8.69 8.97 7.19
CA PHE A 131 9.06 7.83 6.33
C PHE A 131 7.86 7.23 5.60
N GLU A 132 6.67 7.20 6.22
CA GLU A 132 5.44 6.73 5.57
C GLU A 132 5.03 7.68 4.44
N GLN A 133 5.22 9.00 4.62
CA GLN A 133 4.99 10.00 3.56
C GLN A 133 5.96 9.83 2.39
N ALA A 134 7.26 9.63 2.68
CA ALA A 134 8.26 9.36 1.65
C ALA A 134 7.93 8.08 0.87
N GLN A 135 7.51 7.01 1.56
CA GLN A 135 7.02 5.79 0.92
C GLN A 135 5.77 6.03 0.07
N ALA A 136 4.81 6.82 0.54
CA ALA A 136 3.62 7.13 -0.23
C ALA A 136 3.96 7.82 -1.57
N TYR A 137 4.87 8.80 -1.55
CA TYR A 137 5.41 9.41 -2.78
C TYR A 137 6.16 8.40 -3.67
N ALA A 138 6.92 7.49 -3.08
CA ALA A 138 7.59 6.41 -3.82
C ALA A 138 6.58 5.49 -4.52
N TYR A 139 5.48 5.10 -3.88
CA TYR A 139 4.43 4.30 -4.53
C TYR A 139 3.68 5.06 -5.63
N ILE A 140 3.47 6.37 -5.48
CA ILE A 140 2.95 7.20 -6.57
C ILE A 140 3.94 7.19 -7.74
N ALA A 141 5.23 7.34 -7.47
CA ALA A 141 6.26 7.29 -8.51
C ALA A 141 6.31 5.94 -9.23
N ILE A 142 6.23 4.83 -8.46
CA ILE A 142 6.17 3.47 -8.99
C ILE A 142 4.93 3.30 -9.88
N GLN A 143 3.76 3.76 -9.43
CA GLN A 143 2.54 3.71 -10.22
C GLN A 143 2.69 4.42 -11.57
N LYS A 144 3.22 5.64 -11.56
CA LYS A 144 3.44 6.44 -12.77
C LYS A 144 4.47 5.80 -13.69
N ALA A 145 5.55 5.25 -13.14
CA ALA A 145 6.55 4.51 -13.91
C ALA A 145 6.00 3.22 -14.54
N MET A 146 5.10 2.50 -13.86
CA MET A 146 4.42 1.33 -14.43
C MET A 146 3.47 1.69 -15.58
N LEU A 147 3.05 2.96 -15.69
CA LEU A 147 2.27 3.50 -16.82
C LEU A 147 3.15 4.20 -17.86
N ASP A 148 4.48 4.12 -17.75
CA ASP A 148 5.44 4.83 -18.58
C ASP A 148 5.34 6.37 -18.50
N ASP A 149 4.70 6.91 -17.47
CA ASP A 149 4.62 8.34 -17.18
C ASP A 149 5.84 8.77 -16.35
N TRP A 150 7.01 8.70 -16.98
CA TRP A 150 8.30 8.95 -16.33
C TRP A 150 8.48 10.38 -15.83
N GLY A 151 7.77 11.35 -16.43
CA GLY A 151 7.76 12.74 -15.99
C GLY A 151 7.14 12.90 -14.60
N ASN A 152 5.92 12.36 -14.43
CA ASN A 152 5.24 12.39 -13.14
C ASN A 152 5.86 11.41 -12.14
N ALA A 153 6.44 10.30 -12.61
CA ALA A 153 7.22 9.40 -11.76
C ALA A 153 8.42 10.11 -11.13
N ARG A 154 9.23 10.81 -11.95
CA ARG A 154 10.36 11.63 -11.48
C ARG A 154 9.92 12.68 -10.47
N ALA A 155 8.86 13.44 -10.80
CA ALA A 155 8.36 14.49 -9.92
C ALA A 155 7.93 13.93 -8.55
N SER A 156 7.20 12.81 -8.55
CA SER A 156 6.74 12.15 -7.33
C SER A 156 7.90 11.57 -6.52
N ALA A 157 8.87 10.91 -7.17
CA ALA A 157 10.05 10.38 -6.50
C ALA A 157 10.87 11.51 -5.85
N SER A 158 11.05 12.65 -6.53
CA SER A 158 11.71 13.82 -5.94
C SER A 158 10.97 14.39 -4.73
N GLN A 159 9.64 14.34 -4.68
CA GLN A 159 8.87 14.76 -3.50
C GLN A 159 9.06 13.83 -2.29
N SER A 160 9.51 12.58 -2.49
CA SER A 160 9.91 11.71 -1.37
C SER A 160 11.23 12.13 -0.70
N LEU A 161 11.97 13.07 -1.30
CA LEU A 161 13.31 13.50 -0.87
C LEU A 161 13.31 14.84 -0.12
N PHE A 162 12.26 15.12 0.64
CA PHE A 162 12.20 16.32 1.47
C PHE A 162 13.27 16.30 2.58
N LEU A 163 13.65 17.48 3.06
CA LEU A 163 14.63 17.62 4.13
C LEU A 163 14.06 17.13 5.46
N LEU A 164 14.88 16.41 6.22
CA LEU A 164 14.53 15.96 7.56
C LEU A 164 14.97 16.99 8.59
N LYS A 165 14.38 16.93 9.79
CA LYS A 165 14.77 17.78 10.92
C LYS A 165 15.68 16.99 11.84
N ASP A 166 16.87 17.53 12.11
CA ASP A 166 17.81 17.02 13.09
C ASP A 166 17.87 17.97 14.29
N PHE A 167 17.65 17.47 15.51
CA PHE A 167 17.70 18.27 16.73
C PHE A 167 19.10 18.33 17.36
N GLY A 168 20.09 17.70 16.71
CA GLY A 168 21.49 17.69 17.12
C GLY A 168 21.78 16.74 18.27
N ASP A 169 22.97 16.89 18.85
CA ASP A 169 23.47 16.06 19.94
C ASP A 169 23.26 16.74 21.30
N ASN A 170 23.07 15.93 22.34
CA ASN A 170 23.01 16.37 23.73
C ASN A 170 24.42 16.72 24.26
N GLU A 171 24.51 17.15 25.52
CA GLU A 171 25.78 17.54 26.15
C GLU A 171 26.84 16.41 26.17
N LYS A 172 26.44 15.15 26.00
CA LYS A 172 27.33 13.99 25.96
C LYS A 172 27.82 13.66 24.56
N GLY A 173 27.35 14.38 23.54
CA GLY A 173 27.60 14.06 22.14
C GLY A 173 26.75 12.88 21.62
N ASP A 174 25.79 12.40 22.42
CA ASP A 174 24.79 11.44 21.95
C ASP A 174 23.67 12.20 21.26
N ARG A 175 23.07 11.64 20.22
CA ARG A 175 21.96 12.29 19.52
C ARG A 175 20.79 12.52 20.48
N LYS A 176 20.23 13.73 20.53
CA LYS A 176 19.15 14.08 21.47
C LYS A 176 17.97 13.15 21.29
N ASP A 177 17.55 12.50 22.36
CA ASP A 177 16.30 11.77 22.38
C ASP A 177 15.12 12.72 22.66
N GLY A 178 13.89 12.21 22.54
CA GLY A 178 12.70 13.00 22.79
C GLY A 178 12.65 13.58 24.22
N LEU A 179 13.31 12.96 25.20
CA LEU A 179 13.31 13.38 26.60
C LEU A 179 14.30 14.54 26.83
N ASP A 180 15.48 14.49 26.21
CA ASP A 180 16.43 15.59 26.14
C ASP A 180 15.77 16.81 25.48
N LEU A 181 14.99 16.60 24.41
CA LEU A 181 14.21 17.67 23.79
C LEU A 181 13.24 18.30 24.79
N VAL A 182 12.47 17.51 25.56
CA VAL A 182 11.54 18.07 26.58
C VAL A 182 12.27 18.92 27.60
N ARG A 183 13.47 18.49 28.03
CA ARG A 183 14.27 19.22 29.00
C ARG A 183 14.68 20.59 28.45
N ASP A 184 15.17 20.62 27.22
CA ASP A 184 15.55 21.87 26.54
C ASP A 184 14.34 22.81 26.37
N LEU A 185 13.16 22.27 26.08
CA LEU A 185 11.93 23.06 25.95
C LEU A 185 11.48 23.69 27.26
N ASN A 186 11.69 23.03 28.40
CA ASN A 186 11.38 23.61 29.70
C ASN A 186 12.33 24.77 30.05
N GLU A 187 13.55 24.76 29.52
CA GLU A 187 14.55 25.80 29.76
C GLU A 187 14.41 26.97 28.78
N ASN A 188 13.88 26.73 27.56
CA ASN A 188 13.72 27.76 26.54
C ASN A 188 12.56 27.47 25.56
N ASP A 189 11.46 28.21 25.68
CA ASP A 189 10.29 28.11 24.79
C ASP A 189 10.63 28.34 23.29
N ALA A 190 11.71 29.07 22.98
CA ALA A 190 12.14 29.32 21.60
C ALA A 190 12.82 28.10 20.94
N ALA A 191 13.20 27.08 21.71
CA ALA A 191 13.92 25.92 21.18
C ALA A 191 13.08 25.07 20.21
N LEU A 192 11.74 25.13 20.26
CA LEU A 192 10.88 24.45 19.27
C LEU A 192 10.98 25.05 17.85
N ASP A 193 11.23 26.35 17.75
CA ASP A 193 11.20 27.07 16.46
C ASP A 193 12.59 27.23 15.83
N THR A 194 13.66 27.26 16.62
CA THR A 194 15.04 27.45 16.12
C THR A 194 16.00 26.28 16.38
N GLY A 195 15.56 25.25 17.10
CA GLY A 195 16.44 24.18 17.61
C GLY A 195 16.76 23.04 16.66
N TYR A 196 16.39 23.11 15.37
CA TYR A 196 16.66 22.02 14.42
C TYR A 196 17.48 22.47 13.20
N GLN A 197 18.31 21.57 12.69
CA GLN A 197 19.02 21.72 11.43
C GLN A 197 18.32 20.88 10.35
N PRO A 198 18.00 21.47 9.17
CA PRO A 198 17.51 20.70 8.05
C PRO A 198 18.64 19.85 7.47
N ILE A 199 18.46 18.53 7.43
CA ILE A 199 19.43 17.59 6.87
C ILE A 199 18.88 16.93 5.60
N GLU A 200 19.80 16.54 4.72
CA GLU A 200 19.44 15.75 3.54
C GLU A 200 18.92 14.37 3.98
N THR A 201 17.84 13.92 3.37
CA THR A 201 17.25 12.60 3.65
C THR A 201 18.19 11.47 3.23
N ASN A 202 18.17 10.36 3.96
CA ASN A 202 18.83 9.10 3.58
C ASN A 202 17.87 8.10 2.90
N PHE A 203 16.73 8.57 2.36
CA PHE A 203 15.74 7.74 1.68
C PHE A 203 16.21 7.25 0.30
N THR A 204 17.10 6.26 0.33
CA THR A 204 17.73 5.62 -0.83
C THR A 204 16.75 5.21 -1.93
N LEU A 205 15.57 4.69 -1.59
CA LEU A 205 14.54 4.33 -2.58
C LEU A 205 14.11 5.54 -3.42
N GLY A 206 13.92 6.70 -2.82
CA GLY A 206 13.55 7.93 -3.52
C GLY A 206 14.63 8.38 -4.51
N TYR A 207 15.91 8.29 -4.11
CA TYR A 207 17.04 8.60 -5.00
C TYR A 207 17.12 7.61 -6.16
N MET A 208 16.97 6.31 -5.90
CA MET A 208 16.98 5.29 -6.94
C MET A 208 15.84 5.52 -7.95
N LEU A 209 14.61 5.75 -7.49
CA LEU A 209 13.46 6.00 -8.37
C LEU A 209 13.61 7.31 -9.17
N THR A 210 14.18 8.36 -8.57
CA THR A 210 14.47 9.61 -9.27
C THR A 210 15.50 9.38 -10.38
N GLY A 211 16.59 8.64 -10.08
CA GLY A 211 17.63 8.31 -11.05
C GLY A 211 17.13 7.42 -12.20
N ILE A 212 16.33 6.40 -11.89
CA ILE A 212 15.67 5.52 -12.89
C ILE A 212 14.78 6.35 -13.82
N SER A 213 13.97 7.24 -13.26
CA SER A 213 13.10 8.10 -14.05
C SER A 213 13.89 9.10 -14.90
N ALA A 214 15.03 9.58 -14.40
CA ALA A 214 15.94 10.43 -15.17
C ALA A 214 16.59 9.68 -16.34
N ILE A 215 16.98 8.40 -16.19
CA ILE A 215 17.41 7.56 -17.32
C ILE A 215 16.31 7.47 -18.38
N ALA A 216 15.08 7.14 -17.97
CA ALA A 216 13.95 6.99 -18.89
C ALA A 216 13.62 8.29 -19.66
N LEU A 217 13.93 9.45 -19.07
CA LEU A 217 13.77 10.78 -19.68
C LEU A 217 15.03 11.27 -20.42
N ASN A 218 16.05 10.42 -20.61
CA ASN A 218 17.33 10.75 -21.24
C ASN A 218 18.07 11.92 -20.54
N ARG A 219 18.11 11.88 -19.19
CA ARG A 219 18.80 12.85 -18.32
C ARG A 219 19.91 12.17 -17.50
N PRO A 220 20.99 11.69 -18.14
CA PRO A 220 21.99 10.84 -17.49
C PRO A 220 22.77 11.53 -16.37
N ASP A 221 23.01 12.85 -16.44
CA ASP A 221 23.72 13.59 -15.39
C ASP A 221 22.94 13.58 -14.08
N GLU A 222 21.65 13.89 -14.15
CA GLU A 222 20.77 13.84 -12.99
C GLU A 222 20.62 12.41 -12.45
N ALA A 223 20.58 11.41 -13.35
CA ALA A 223 20.56 10.02 -12.93
C ALA A 223 21.80 9.66 -12.10
N ARG A 224 22.99 10.02 -12.60
CA ARG A 224 24.27 9.78 -11.91
C ARG A 224 24.33 10.46 -10.55
N ASP A 225 23.87 11.72 -10.44
CA ASP A 225 23.85 12.44 -9.17
C ASP A 225 22.97 11.75 -8.13
N ASN A 226 21.77 11.31 -8.52
CA ASN A 226 20.86 10.61 -7.61
C ASN A 226 21.40 9.23 -7.22
N PHE A 227 21.95 8.47 -8.17
CA PHE A 227 22.55 7.18 -7.87
C PHE A 227 23.79 7.27 -6.98
N ALA A 228 24.63 8.29 -7.19
CA ALA A 228 25.78 8.56 -6.32
C ALA A 228 25.33 8.84 -4.87
N LYS A 229 24.23 9.58 -4.68
CA LYS A 229 23.64 9.80 -3.35
C LYS A 229 23.08 8.51 -2.75
N ALA A 230 22.38 7.69 -3.53
CA ALA A 230 21.88 6.41 -3.06
C ALA A 230 23.02 5.49 -2.60
N ALA A 231 24.09 5.36 -3.40
CA ALA A 231 25.28 4.59 -3.06
C ALA A 231 26.07 5.19 -1.88
N ARG A 232 26.07 6.51 -1.71
CA ARG A 232 26.67 7.17 -0.53
C ARG A 232 25.95 6.77 0.76
N PHE A 233 24.61 6.75 0.77
CA PHE A 233 23.83 6.37 1.95
C PHE A 233 23.76 4.86 2.17
N ASN A 234 23.81 4.07 1.11
CA ASN A 234 23.87 2.61 1.17
C ASN A 234 24.90 2.08 0.17
N PRO A 235 26.18 1.92 0.58
CA PRO A 235 27.26 1.47 -0.29
C PRO A 235 27.04 0.09 -0.93
N ALA A 236 26.18 -0.75 -0.36
CA ALA A 236 25.85 -2.03 -0.96
C ALA A 236 25.17 -1.86 -2.33
N LEU A 237 24.50 -0.73 -2.58
CA LEU A 237 23.83 -0.43 -3.84
C LEU A 237 24.77 -0.10 -5.00
N GLN A 238 26.09 -0.01 -4.79
CA GLN A 238 27.02 0.37 -5.86
C GLN A 238 26.91 -0.56 -7.07
N SER A 239 26.79 -1.88 -6.87
CA SER A 239 26.63 -2.83 -7.98
C SER A 239 25.33 -2.64 -8.76
N VAL A 240 24.25 -2.27 -8.07
CA VAL A 240 22.95 -1.96 -8.68
C VAL A 240 23.04 -0.65 -9.49
N VAL A 241 23.72 0.35 -8.95
CA VAL A 241 23.98 1.64 -9.60
C VAL A 241 24.82 1.45 -10.87
N ASP A 242 25.88 0.66 -10.80
CA ASP A 242 26.74 0.37 -11.96
C ASP A 242 25.94 -0.31 -13.09
N GLN A 243 25.04 -1.23 -12.73
CA GLN A 243 24.15 -1.90 -13.69
C GLN A 243 23.07 -0.97 -14.27
N LEU A 244 22.52 -0.06 -13.46
CA LEU A 244 21.57 0.95 -13.94
C LEU A 244 22.22 1.97 -14.88
N ASN A 245 23.49 2.32 -14.65
CA ASN A 245 24.25 3.18 -15.54
C ASN A 245 24.65 2.50 -16.86
N ASP A 246 24.54 1.16 -16.95
CA ASP A 246 24.68 0.42 -18.20
C ASP A 246 23.45 0.67 -19.10
N VAL A 247 23.70 1.18 -20.31
CA VAL A 247 22.69 1.52 -21.34
C VAL A 247 21.83 0.30 -21.75
N ARG A 248 22.22 -0.91 -21.33
CA ARG A 248 21.54 -2.16 -21.64
C ARG A 248 20.32 -2.47 -20.75
N THR A 249 20.16 -1.80 -19.61
CA THR A 249 19.00 -2.03 -18.74
C THR A 249 17.71 -1.58 -19.44
N ASN A 250 16.78 -2.52 -19.66
CA ASN A 250 15.49 -2.26 -20.32
C ASN A 250 14.29 -2.56 -19.42
N MET A 251 14.52 -3.14 -18.24
CA MET A 251 13.50 -3.33 -17.22
C MET A 251 14.05 -3.09 -15.83
N VAL A 252 13.22 -2.52 -14.95
CA VAL A 252 13.47 -2.47 -13.50
C VAL A 252 12.33 -3.14 -12.77
N LEU A 253 12.66 -4.04 -11.84
CA LEU A 253 11.72 -4.55 -10.86
C LEU A 253 11.87 -3.79 -9.54
N VAL A 254 10.76 -3.35 -8.97
CA VAL A 254 10.68 -2.88 -7.58
C VAL A 254 10.01 -3.97 -6.78
N ILE A 255 10.75 -4.59 -5.86
CA ILE A 255 10.31 -5.79 -5.16
C ILE A 255 10.20 -5.49 -3.68
N ASP A 256 9.01 -5.69 -3.14
CA ASP A 256 8.71 -5.53 -1.73
C ASP A 256 8.61 -6.88 -1.04
N ALA A 257 9.26 -7.02 0.10
CA ALA A 257 9.20 -8.21 0.93
C ALA A 257 9.07 -7.86 2.42
N GLY A 258 8.54 -8.80 3.21
CA GLY A 258 8.40 -8.60 4.64
C GLY A 258 7.25 -7.68 5.05
N ARG A 259 6.83 -7.75 6.31
CA ARG A 259 5.90 -6.79 6.93
C ARG A 259 6.67 -5.68 7.63
N GLY A 260 6.41 -4.45 7.21
CA GLY A 260 6.96 -3.24 7.81
C GLY A 260 6.52 -3.05 9.26
N PRO A 261 7.01 -2.01 9.93
CA PRO A 261 6.79 -1.83 11.35
C PRO A 261 5.33 -1.50 11.66
N ALA A 262 4.84 -1.96 12.82
CA ALA A 262 3.52 -1.64 13.35
C ALA A 262 3.61 -0.53 14.38
N LYS A 263 2.73 0.46 14.29
CA LYS A 263 2.61 1.49 15.32
C LYS A 263 1.78 0.96 16.49
N ARG A 264 2.38 0.93 17.69
CA ARG A 264 1.76 0.40 18.92
C ARG A 264 1.81 1.41 20.04
N ASN A 265 0.73 1.46 20.82
CA ASN A 265 0.69 2.24 22.06
C ASN A 265 1.65 1.68 23.10
N PHE A 266 2.29 2.57 23.85
CA PHE A 266 3.12 2.27 25.00
C PHE A 266 3.09 3.42 26.02
N GLY A 267 3.79 3.25 27.14
CA GLY A 267 3.84 4.24 28.23
C GLY A 267 2.59 4.26 29.12
N PRO A 268 2.53 5.17 30.10
CA PRO A 268 1.37 5.33 30.97
C PRO A 268 0.11 5.59 30.13
N ASP A 269 -0.94 4.80 30.36
CA ASP A 269 -2.25 4.89 29.70
C ASP A 269 -2.26 4.79 28.16
N GLY A 270 -1.16 4.36 27.52
CA GLY A 270 -1.07 4.28 26.06
C GLY A 270 -1.08 5.64 25.36
N ALA A 271 -0.63 6.69 26.06
CA ALA A 271 -0.56 8.06 25.53
C ALA A 271 0.58 8.27 24.50
N LEU A 272 1.50 7.31 24.38
CA LEU A 272 2.61 7.36 23.42
C LEU A 272 2.48 6.24 22.39
N ALA A 273 2.94 6.46 21.17
CA ALA A 273 3.02 5.42 20.16
C ALA A 273 4.46 5.26 19.67
N ARG A 274 4.85 4.02 19.39
CA ARG A 274 6.14 3.70 18.77
C ARG A 274 5.95 2.69 17.66
N PHE A 275 6.85 2.73 16.68
CA PHE A 275 6.94 1.69 15.68
C PHE A 275 7.68 0.48 16.25
N VAL A 276 7.11 -0.71 16.03
CA VAL A 276 7.66 -2.00 16.43
C VAL A 276 7.75 -2.87 15.20
N ALA A 277 8.94 -3.38 14.90
CA ALA A 277 9.17 -4.29 13.77
C ALA A 277 8.20 -5.49 13.84
N ARG A 278 7.51 -5.78 12.72
CA ARG A 278 6.66 -6.99 12.58
C ARG A 278 7.48 -8.17 12.07
N THR A 279 8.34 -7.89 11.10
CA THR A 279 9.41 -8.76 10.61
C THR A 279 10.73 -8.10 10.96
N SER A 280 11.69 -8.85 11.51
CA SER A 280 12.99 -8.29 11.88
C SER A 280 13.74 -7.77 10.66
N SER A 281 14.50 -6.69 10.86
CA SER A 281 15.44 -6.20 9.84
C SER A 281 16.53 -7.22 9.56
N ASP A 282 16.84 -7.39 8.28
CA ASP A 282 17.97 -8.14 7.78
C ASP A 282 18.50 -7.49 6.50
N ASN A 283 19.73 -7.83 6.14
CA ASN A 283 20.37 -7.40 4.90
C ASN A 283 20.43 -8.54 3.87
N TYR A 284 19.50 -9.50 3.93
CA TYR A 284 19.55 -10.62 2.98
C TYR A 284 19.28 -10.11 1.57
N PRO A 285 20.19 -10.37 0.62
CA PRO A 285 19.94 -10.03 -0.78
C PRO A 285 18.81 -10.89 -1.34
N ILE A 286 18.12 -10.36 -2.35
CA ILE A 286 17.19 -11.13 -3.16
C ILE A 286 17.95 -11.83 -4.29
N GLY A 287 17.75 -13.13 -4.41
CA GLY A 287 18.23 -13.93 -5.53
C GLY A 287 17.30 -13.76 -6.72
N VAL A 288 17.84 -13.33 -7.86
CA VAL A 288 17.08 -13.12 -9.09
C VAL A 288 17.70 -13.96 -10.20
N GLN A 289 16.87 -14.71 -10.92
CA GLN A 289 17.30 -15.53 -12.05
C GLN A 289 16.41 -15.26 -13.25
N VAL A 290 16.99 -14.81 -14.36
CA VAL A 290 16.29 -14.62 -15.63
C VAL A 290 16.41 -15.90 -16.46
N SER A 291 15.29 -16.58 -16.67
CA SER A 291 15.21 -17.88 -17.35
C SER A 291 16.23 -18.89 -16.79
N ALA A 292 16.97 -19.60 -17.64
CA ALA A 292 18.06 -20.51 -17.23
C ALA A 292 19.41 -19.79 -17.03
N GLY A 293 19.43 -18.47 -16.92
CA GLY A 293 20.65 -17.67 -16.75
C GLY A 293 21.27 -17.78 -15.36
N THR A 294 22.41 -17.10 -15.18
CA THR A 294 23.09 -17.01 -13.88
C THR A 294 22.24 -16.23 -12.89
N ALA A 295 22.04 -16.79 -11.69
CA ALA A 295 21.39 -16.08 -10.60
C ALA A 295 22.27 -14.91 -10.12
N MET A 296 21.65 -13.75 -9.89
CA MET A 296 22.28 -12.57 -9.30
C MET A 296 21.72 -12.30 -7.90
N GLN A 297 22.51 -11.67 -7.04
CA GLN A 297 22.11 -11.28 -5.70
C GLN A 297 21.99 -9.77 -5.63
N VAL A 298 20.82 -9.26 -5.27
CA VAL A 298 20.53 -7.82 -5.23
C VAL A 298 20.33 -7.38 -3.78
N PRO A 299 21.08 -6.38 -3.29
CA PRO A 299 20.99 -5.91 -1.91
C PRO A 299 19.70 -5.14 -1.64
N VAL A 300 19.33 -5.03 -0.37
CA VAL A 300 18.20 -4.23 0.10
C VAL A 300 18.44 -2.76 -0.25
N ALA A 301 17.49 -2.15 -0.97
CA ALA A 301 17.54 -0.72 -1.29
C ALA A 301 17.02 0.12 -0.13
N MET A 302 15.96 -0.31 0.53
CA MET A 302 15.34 0.39 1.67
C MET A 302 14.86 -0.61 2.71
N ASP A 303 15.08 -0.31 4.00
CA ASP A 303 14.50 -1.03 5.14
C ASP A 303 13.59 -0.09 5.96
N SER A 304 12.29 -0.38 5.96
CA SER A 304 11.27 0.43 6.66
C SER A 304 11.44 0.42 8.17
N ASN A 305 11.93 -0.67 8.76
CA ASN A 305 12.15 -0.71 10.21
C ASN A 305 13.32 0.19 10.60
N MET A 306 14.39 0.23 9.78
CA MET A 306 15.51 1.14 10.01
C MET A 306 15.07 2.59 9.94
N LEU A 307 14.27 2.95 8.94
CA LEU A 307 13.70 4.29 8.83
C LEU A 307 12.79 4.59 10.03
N ALA A 308 11.90 3.68 10.43
CA ALA A 308 11.00 3.91 11.56
C ALA A 308 11.70 3.96 12.93
N ALA A 309 12.90 3.36 13.04
CA ALA A 309 13.73 3.42 14.25
C ALA A 309 14.57 4.70 14.33
N ASP A 310 14.80 5.38 13.20
CA ASP A 310 15.54 6.65 13.14
C ASP A 310 14.62 7.81 13.56
N HIS A 311 15.00 8.53 14.61
CA HIS A 311 14.20 9.65 15.13
C HIS A 311 14.04 10.79 14.12
N THR A 312 14.96 10.98 13.17
CA THR A 312 14.78 12.00 12.11
C THR A 312 13.56 11.71 11.23
N TRP A 313 13.19 10.44 11.15
CA TRP A 313 12.04 9.93 10.42
C TRP A 313 10.80 9.70 11.28
N ASN A 314 10.92 9.72 12.61
CA ASN A 314 9.85 9.50 13.59
C ASN A 314 9.65 10.68 14.56
N ASN A 315 10.08 11.89 14.16
CA ASN A 315 10.13 13.07 15.03
C ASN A 315 8.77 13.61 15.50
N LEU A 316 7.65 13.21 14.88
CA LEU A 316 6.33 13.69 15.32
C LEU A 316 5.91 13.06 16.66
N GLU A 317 6.42 11.86 16.97
CA GLU A 317 6.19 11.24 18.28
C GLU A 317 6.99 11.93 19.39
N ASP A 318 8.20 12.41 19.13
CA ASP A 318 9.01 13.14 20.14
C ASP A 318 8.29 14.42 20.59
N VAL A 319 7.68 15.15 19.66
CA VAL A 319 6.84 16.33 19.97
C VAL A 319 5.62 15.94 20.82
N ARG A 320 5.06 14.74 20.64
CA ARG A 320 3.94 14.25 21.46
C ARG A 320 4.38 13.82 22.85
N VAL A 321 5.54 13.17 22.98
CA VAL A 321 6.15 12.86 24.28
C VAL A 321 6.34 14.14 25.09
N ALA A 322 6.87 15.19 24.45
CA ALA A 322 7.00 16.51 25.07
C ALA A 322 5.66 17.05 25.59
N LYS A 323 4.61 17.04 24.77
CA LYS A 323 3.28 17.50 25.17
C LYS A 323 2.67 16.68 26.31
N SER A 324 2.76 15.36 26.25
CA SER A 324 2.23 14.48 27.30
C SER A 324 2.93 14.74 28.62
N THR A 325 4.25 14.95 28.58
CA THR A 325 5.06 15.25 29.76
C THR A 325 4.69 16.61 30.36
N ILE A 326 4.55 17.65 29.53
CA ILE A 326 4.06 18.98 29.96
C ILE A 326 2.65 18.85 30.57
N GLY A 327 1.75 18.10 29.93
CA GLY A 327 0.40 17.86 30.45
C GLY A 327 0.40 17.16 31.81
N GLN A 328 1.29 16.19 32.02
CA GLN A 328 1.47 15.51 33.30
C GLN A 328 2.03 16.44 34.39
N LEU A 329 2.98 17.30 34.01
CA LEU A 329 3.54 18.33 34.90
C LEU A 329 2.45 19.32 35.32
N MET A 330 1.63 19.79 34.38
CA MET A 330 0.49 20.68 34.66
C MET A 330 -0.55 20.00 35.55
N GLN A 331 -0.88 18.73 35.29
CA GLN A 331 -1.81 17.98 36.12
C GLN A 331 -1.31 17.84 37.57
N THR A 332 -0.04 17.46 37.73
CA THR A 332 0.58 17.26 39.04
C THR A 332 0.77 18.58 39.78
N GLY A 333 1.34 19.59 39.11
CA GLY A 333 1.55 20.93 39.66
C GLY A 333 0.22 21.63 40.01
N GLY A 334 -0.77 21.55 39.13
CA GLY A 334 -2.11 22.09 39.37
C GLY A 334 -2.80 21.44 40.58
N PHE A 335 -2.67 20.12 40.74
CA PHE A 335 -3.20 19.41 41.90
C PHE A 335 -2.48 19.80 43.20
N ILE A 336 -1.15 19.93 43.18
CA ILE A 336 -0.37 20.39 44.35
C ILE A 336 -0.79 21.80 44.75
N VAL A 337 -0.90 22.73 43.79
CA VAL A 337 -1.37 24.10 44.04
C VAL A 337 -2.80 24.09 44.59
N ALA A 338 -3.70 23.28 44.01
CA ALA A 338 -5.08 23.17 44.46
C ALA A 338 -5.24 22.63 45.89
N THR A 339 -4.32 21.79 46.35
CA THR A 339 -4.39 21.17 47.69
C THR A 339 -3.64 21.95 48.76
N GLN A 340 -2.54 22.62 48.41
CA GLN A 340 -1.69 23.32 49.38
C GLN A 340 -1.99 24.82 49.50
N ALA A 341 -2.64 25.43 48.51
CA ALA A 341 -3.01 26.84 48.59
C ALA A 341 -4.02 27.10 49.73
N LYS A 342 -3.76 28.14 50.52
CA LYS A 342 -4.68 28.63 51.56
C LYS A 342 -5.73 29.60 51.00
N ASP A 343 -5.46 30.17 49.83
CA ASP A 343 -6.33 31.11 49.13
C ASP A 343 -7.24 30.38 48.13
N ASP A 344 -8.53 30.71 48.14
CA ASP A 344 -9.55 30.07 47.32
C ASP A 344 -9.36 30.37 45.82
N GLU A 345 -8.78 31.53 45.48
CA GLU A 345 -8.45 31.88 44.09
C GLU A 345 -7.34 30.97 43.53
N ALA A 346 -6.25 30.81 44.28
CA ALA A 346 -5.16 29.89 43.92
C ALA A 346 -5.63 28.43 43.83
N ARG A 347 -6.59 28.00 44.66
CA ARG A 347 -7.20 26.66 44.55
C ARG A 347 -7.97 26.49 43.25
N LEU A 348 -8.75 27.49 42.86
CA LEU A 348 -9.54 27.47 41.63
C LEU A 348 -8.62 27.46 40.40
N VAL A 349 -7.54 28.25 40.42
CA VAL A 349 -6.51 28.24 39.38
C VAL A 349 -5.83 26.87 39.29
N GLY A 350 -5.41 26.30 40.42
CA GLY A 350 -4.79 24.97 40.46
C GLY A 350 -5.70 23.87 39.92
N LEU A 351 -6.99 23.90 40.29
CA LEU A 351 -7.99 22.96 39.77
C LEU A 351 -8.23 23.16 38.27
N GLY A 352 -8.28 24.42 37.80
CA GLY A 352 -8.39 24.76 36.38
C GLY A 352 -7.22 24.19 35.57
N VAL A 353 -5.98 24.37 36.05
CA VAL A 353 -4.77 23.80 35.43
C VAL A 353 -4.80 22.27 35.44
N ALA A 354 -5.27 21.64 36.53
CA ALA A 354 -5.38 20.18 36.62
C ALA A 354 -6.44 19.63 35.64
N ILE A 355 -7.57 20.32 35.47
CA ILE A 355 -8.61 19.96 34.49
C ILE A 355 -8.06 20.13 33.07
N LEU A 356 -7.39 21.24 32.76
CA LEU A 356 -6.75 21.46 31.47
C LEU A 356 -5.71 20.38 31.18
N GLY A 357 -4.84 20.05 32.13
CA GLY A 357 -3.87 18.96 32.01
C GLY A 357 -4.55 17.59 31.80
N SER A 358 -5.67 17.34 32.47
CA SER A 358 -6.45 16.10 32.29
C SER A 358 -7.14 16.05 30.92
N MET A 359 -7.65 17.17 30.40
CA MET A 359 -8.22 17.27 29.06
C MET A 359 -7.14 17.07 27.98
N MET A 360 -5.97 17.69 28.15
CA MET A 360 -4.81 17.49 27.27
C MET A 360 -4.34 16.03 27.29
N ARG A 361 -4.33 15.37 28.47
CA ARG A 361 -4.01 13.94 28.59
C ARG A 361 -5.07 13.05 27.96
N ALA A 362 -6.35 13.35 28.15
CA ALA A 362 -7.46 12.58 27.59
C ALA A 362 -7.53 12.68 26.05
N SER A 363 -7.14 13.82 25.47
CA SER A 363 -7.03 13.99 24.01
C SER A 363 -5.70 13.46 23.44
N ALA A 364 -4.75 13.08 24.30
CA ALA A 364 -3.43 12.58 23.92
C ALA A 364 -3.38 11.06 23.65
N SER A 365 -4.52 10.36 23.52
CA SER A 365 -4.50 8.96 23.07
C SER A 365 -3.70 8.88 21.77
N ALA A 366 -2.60 8.12 21.78
CA ALA A 366 -1.70 8.14 20.64
C ALA A 366 -2.38 7.56 19.41
N ASP A 367 -2.09 8.18 18.27
CA ASP A 367 -2.62 7.74 17.00
C ASP A 367 -1.83 6.50 16.53
N THR A 368 -2.40 5.32 16.73
CA THR A 368 -1.80 4.04 16.32
C THR A 368 -2.10 3.67 14.89
N ARG A 369 -2.60 4.59 14.06
CA ARG A 369 -2.84 4.29 12.65
C ARG A 369 -1.52 4.42 11.90
N TYR A 370 -1.23 3.42 11.09
CA TYR A 370 -0.01 3.30 10.30
C TYR A 370 -0.34 2.57 9.01
N ASN A 371 0.57 2.61 8.05
CA ASN A 371 0.45 1.82 6.83
C ASN A 371 0.72 0.33 7.09
N GLU A 372 -0.33 -0.46 7.26
CA GLU A 372 -0.22 -1.90 7.53
C GLU A 372 0.34 -2.70 6.35
N LEU A 373 0.27 -2.13 5.14
CA LEU A 373 0.77 -2.75 3.91
C LEU A 373 2.25 -2.44 3.64
N ALA A 374 2.86 -1.55 4.44
CA ALA A 374 4.26 -1.19 4.28
C ALA A 374 5.16 -2.45 4.26
N PRO A 375 6.14 -2.54 3.35
CA PRO A 375 7.08 -3.63 3.32
C PRO A 375 8.09 -3.49 4.46
N GLN A 376 8.75 -4.58 4.85
CA GLN A 376 9.96 -4.44 5.67
C GLN A 376 11.12 -3.98 4.81
N ARG A 377 11.28 -4.56 3.61
CA ARG A 377 12.38 -4.26 2.70
C ARG A 377 11.89 -4.08 1.27
N THR A 378 12.55 -3.18 0.56
CA THR A 378 12.36 -2.95 -0.88
C THR A 378 13.68 -3.14 -1.61
N TYR A 379 13.62 -3.81 -2.76
CA TYR A 379 14.74 -4.06 -3.66
C TYR A 379 14.51 -3.34 -5.00
N ILE A 380 15.61 -2.93 -5.64
CA ILE A 380 15.61 -2.40 -7.00
C ILE A 380 16.46 -3.33 -7.87
N VAL A 381 15.83 -4.02 -8.81
CA VAL A 381 16.48 -5.03 -9.66
C VAL A 381 16.50 -4.54 -11.11
N PRO A 382 17.63 -4.00 -11.58
CA PRO A 382 17.83 -3.72 -13.00
C PRO A 382 18.03 -5.02 -13.78
N LEU A 383 17.31 -5.17 -14.89
CA LEU A 383 17.36 -6.33 -15.76
C LEU A 383 17.59 -5.90 -17.22
N GLN A 384 18.33 -6.75 -17.92
CA GLN A 384 18.40 -6.76 -19.37
C GLN A 384 17.66 -8.00 -19.86
N LEU A 385 16.41 -7.83 -20.31
CA LEU A 385 15.63 -8.92 -20.88
C LEU A 385 15.91 -9.03 -22.39
N PRO A 386 16.02 -10.26 -22.93
CA PRO A 386 16.03 -10.46 -24.38
C PRO A 386 14.67 -10.10 -24.99
N GLN A 387 14.60 -10.06 -26.31
CA GLN A 387 13.31 -9.92 -27.01
C GLN A 387 12.44 -11.16 -26.76
N GLY A 388 11.15 -10.93 -26.53
CA GLY A 388 10.15 -11.97 -26.28
C GLY A 388 9.78 -12.13 -24.80
N ASN A 389 9.01 -13.19 -24.52
CA ASN A 389 8.58 -13.56 -23.18
C ASN A 389 9.72 -14.26 -22.43
N VAL A 390 10.02 -13.78 -21.22
CA VAL A 390 10.97 -14.42 -20.32
C VAL A 390 10.40 -14.61 -18.94
N ASP A 391 10.86 -15.66 -18.28
CA ASP A 391 10.49 -15.95 -16.90
C ASP A 391 11.57 -15.40 -15.98
N VAL A 392 11.17 -14.81 -14.85
CA VAL A 392 12.10 -14.31 -13.83
C VAL A 392 11.76 -14.93 -12.49
N THR A 393 12.69 -15.72 -11.95
CA THR A 393 12.54 -16.34 -10.64
C THR A 393 13.17 -15.47 -9.56
N LEU A 394 12.39 -15.19 -8.52
CA LEU A 394 12.79 -14.42 -7.35
C LEU A 394 12.84 -15.35 -6.14
N SER A 395 13.92 -15.27 -5.36
CA SER A 395 14.17 -16.12 -4.20
C SER A 395 14.74 -15.30 -3.05
N LEU A 396 14.33 -15.62 -1.82
CA LEU A 396 14.86 -15.02 -0.61
C LEU A 396 15.27 -16.13 0.35
N PRO A 397 16.42 -16.04 1.02
CA PRO A 397 16.91 -17.13 1.89
C PRO A 397 15.93 -17.52 3.01
N ASN A 398 15.15 -16.56 3.50
CA ASN A 398 14.17 -16.76 4.57
C ASN A 398 12.77 -17.12 4.06
N LEU A 399 12.52 -17.01 2.75
CA LEU A 399 11.29 -17.54 2.14
C LEU A 399 11.55 -18.97 1.71
N ARG A 400 10.67 -19.89 2.11
CA ARG A 400 10.78 -21.31 1.73
C ARG A 400 10.59 -21.54 0.22
N GLU A 401 9.97 -20.59 -0.45
CA GLU A 401 9.54 -20.71 -1.85
C GLU A 401 10.04 -19.51 -2.66
N SER A 402 10.37 -19.79 -3.92
CA SER A 402 10.63 -18.78 -4.95
C SER A 402 9.34 -18.47 -5.71
N ILE A 403 9.17 -17.23 -6.17
CA ILE A 403 8.12 -16.89 -7.14
C ILE A 403 8.74 -16.77 -8.52
N THR A 404 8.10 -17.35 -9.54
CA THR A 404 8.49 -17.13 -10.94
C THR A 404 7.48 -16.21 -11.59
N LEU A 405 7.93 -15.03 -11.98
CA LEU A 405 7.21 -14.09 -12.81
C LEU A 405 7.21 -14.62 -14.24
N VAL A 406 6.04 -14.93 -14.78
CA VAL A 406 5.90 -15.49 -16.13
C VAL A 406 5.57 -14.42 -17.17
N GLY A 407 6.08 -14.62 -18.39
CA GLY A 407 5.74 -13.77 -19.53
C GLY A 407 6.17 -12.31 -19.36
N LEU A 408 7.28 -12.08 -18.67
CA LEU A 408 7.87 -10.75 -18.55
C LEU A 408 8.44 -10.36 -19.92
N GLN A 409 8.12 -9.16 -20.41
CA GLN A 409 8.59 -8.68 -21.71
C GLN A 409 9.30 -7.35 -21.54
N ALA A 410 10.43 -7.19 -22.21
CA ALA A 410 10.97 -5.86 -22.49
C ALA A 410 9.94 -5.06 -23.30
N HIS A 411 9.92 -3.74 -23.15
CA HIS A 411 9.04 -2.86 -23.93
C HIS A 411 9.14 -3.18 -25.43
N ALA A 412 7.98 -3.35 -26.09
CA ALA A 412 7.93 -3.51 -27.53
C ALA A 412 8.43 -2.21 -28.21
N GLU A 413 9.19 -2.33 -29.30
CA GLU A 413 9.79 -1.19 -30.02
C GLU A 413 8.76 -0.08 -30.35
N LYS A 414 7.51 -0.47 -30.61
CA LYS A 414 6.39 0.45 -30.90
C LYS A 414 6.04 1.36 -29.71
N HIS A 415 6.17 0.88 -28.48
CA HIS A 415 5.93 1.68 -27.28
C HIS A 415 7.05 2.69 -27.02
N THR A 416 8.30 2.31 -27.31
CA THR A 416 9.45 3.22 -27.25
C THR A 416 9.34 4.38 -28.22
N GLN A 417 8.77 4.18 -29.42
CA GLN A 417 8.57 5.27 -30.37
C GLN A 417 7.59 6.34 -29.85
N ILE A 418 6.60 5.93 -29.05
CA ILE A 418 5.58 6.83 -28.52
C ILE A 418 6.08 7.54 -27.26
N THR A 419 6.73 6.81 -26.36
CA THR A 419 7.14 7.32 -25.03
C THR A 419 8.57 7.88 -25.02
N GLY A 420 9.39 7.54 -26.02
CA GLY A 420 10.81 7.85 -26.06
C GLY A 420 11.68 7.00 -25.11
N SER A 421 11.07 6.21 -24.22
CA SER A 421 11.78 5.39 -23.23
C SER A 421 11.86 3.93 -23.66
N ARG A 422 13.01 3.31 -23.41
CA ARG A 422 13.23 1.85 -23.55
C ARG A 422 13.06 1.10 -22.23
N LEU A 423 12.81 1.84 -21.15
CA LEU A 423 12.77 1.31 -19.79
C LEU A 423 11.32 1.00 -19.40
N SER A 424 11.08 -0.21 -18.90
CA SER A 424 9.83 -0.59 -18.22
C SER A 424 10.05 -0.72 -16.72
N LEU A 425 9.02 -0.44 -15.92
CA LEU A 425 9.01 -0.77 -14.49
C LEU A 425 7.90 -1.78 -14.17
N ARG A 426 8.19 -2.73 -13.27
CA ARG A 426 7.19 -3.62 -12.66
C ARG A 426 7.34 -3.60 -11.15
N TYR A 427 6.22 -3.54 -10.45
CA TYR A 427 6.15 -3.69 -9.01
C TYR A 427 5.74 -5.11 -8.64
N ILE A 428 6.42 -5.69 -7.66
CA ILE A 428 6.18 -7.05 -7.18
C ILE A 428 6.12 -7.01 -5.65
N ARG A 429 5.04 -7.55 -5.10
CA ARG A 429 4.92 -7.82 -3.67
C ARG A 429 5.10 -9.32 -3.41
N LEU A 430 6.11 -9.66 -2.62
CA LEU A 430 6.32 -11.02 -2.14
C LEU A 430 5.48 -11.26 -0.87
N PRO A 431 4.76 -12.39 -0.77
CA PRO A 431 4.04 -12.77 0.45
C PRO A 431 5.03 -13.07 1.57
N ASP A 432 4.65 -12.82 2.83
CA ASP A 432 5.59 -12.83 3.97
C ASP A 432 5.85 -14.24 4.54
N ASP A 433 4.82 -15.09 4.72
CA ASP A 433 4.99 -16.52 5.03
C ASP A 433 3.61 -17.22 4.94
N ARG A 434 3.49 -18.23 4.07
CA ARG A 434 2.47 -19.31 4.10
C ARG A 434 1.00 -18.95 4.31
N GLY A 435 0.50 -17.96 3.55
CA GLY A 435 -0.92 -17.89 3.20
C GLY A 435 -1.27 -18.92 2.12
N TYR A 436 -2.47 -19.49 2.18
CA TYR A 436 -2.99 -20.44 1.18
C TYR A 436 -2.78 -19.96 -0.26
N GLY A 437 -2.00 -20.70 -1.06
CA GLY A 437 -2.12 -20.64 -2.53
C GLY A 437 -1.07 -19.82 -3.29
N ALA A 438 0.17 -19.68 -2.80
CA ALA A 438 1.28 -19.45 -3.72
C ALA A 438 1.23 -20.58 -4.76
N PRO A 439 1.12 -20.26 -6.07
CA PRO A 439 0.97 -21.30 -7.07
C PRO A 439 2.21 -22.20 -6.99
N SER A 440 2.00 -23.46 -6.63
CA SER A 440 3.07 -24.44 -6.50
C SER A 440 3.72 -24.78 -7.86
N THR A 441 3.16 -24.23 -8.95
CA THR A 441 3.61 -24.44 -10.32
C THR A 441 3.75 -23.10 -11.02
N THR A 442 4.82 -22.95 -11.79
CA THR A 442 5.03 -21.83 -12.71
C THR A 442 4.18 -21.96 -13.99
N ALA A 443 3.52 -23.11 -14.17
CA ALA A 443 2.69 -23.39 -15.33
C ALA A 443 1.45 -22.48 -15.38
N VAL A 444 1.31 -21.74 -16.48
CA VAL A 444 0.12 -20.96 -16.79
C VAL A 444 -1.07 -21.91 -16.95
N ARG A 445 -2.10 -21.73 -16.13
CA ARG A 445 -3.31 -22.56 -16.12
C ARG A 445 -4.41 -22.00 -17.02
N TYR A 446 -4.42 -20.68 -17.23
CA TYR A 446 -5.46 -20.00 -17.99
C TYR A 446 -4.86 -19.19 -19.14
N ARG A 447 -5.36 -19.44 -20.36
CA ARG A 447 -5.01 -18.65 -21.55
C ARG A 447 -5.54 -17.23 -21.37
N ASN A 448 -4.71 -16.23 -21.65
CA ASN A 448 -5.04 -14.82 -21.46
C ASN A 448 -4.34 -13.96 -22.51
N ASP A 449 -4.60 -12.66 -22.52
CA ASP A 449 -4.05 -11.74 -23.54
C ASP A 449 -2.60 -11.32 -23.28
N VAL A 450 -2.05 -11.64 -22.10
CA VAL A 450 -0.79 -11.09 -21.60
C VAL A 450 0.35 -12.11 -21.52
N ILE A 451 0.04 -13.40 -21.41
CA ILE A 451 1.02 -14.49 -21.33
C ILE A 451 0.74 -15.47 -22.47
N ASP A 452 1.76 -15.71 -23.29
CA ASP A 452 1.67 -16.68 -24.39
C ASP A 452 1.50 -18.11 -23.87
N GLY A 453 0.75 -18.90 -24.63
CA GLY A 453 0.50 -20.31 -24.33
C GLY A 453 -0.98 -20.66 -24.40
N ALA A 454 -1.26 -21.91 -24.76
CA ALA A 454 -2.61 -22.47 -24.77
C ALA A 454 -2.62 -23.67 -23.83
N PRO A 455 -2.86 -23.48 -22.52
CA PRO A 455 -3.01 -24.61 -21.60
C PRO A 455 -4.18 -25.49 -22.01
N ASP A 456 -4.11 -26.77 -21.65
CA ASP A 456 -5.18 -27.74 -21.88
C ASP A 456 -6.51 -27.20 -21.31
N GLY A 457 -7.58 -27.28 -22.11
CA GLY A 457 -8.89 -26.75 -21.74
C GLY A 457 -9.15 -25.32 -22.25
N SER A 458 -8.19 -24.70 -22.95
CA SER A 458 -8.34 -23.34 -23.51
C SER A 458 -9.10 -23.27 -24.84
N GLU A 459 -9.77 -24.35 -25.24
CA GLU A 459 -10.58 -24.45 -26.46
C GLU A 459 -11.92 -23.70 -26.35
N LEU A 460 -12.26 -23.24 -25.14
CA LEU A 460 -13.51 -22.54 -24.83
C LEU A 460 -13.26 -21.38 -23.86
N PRO A 461 -14.14 -20.36 -23.87
CA PRO A 461 -14.11 -19.31 -22.86
C PRO A 461 -14.44 -19.88 -21.48
N TYR A 462 -13.81 -19.34 -20.44
CA TYR A 462 -13.98 -19.77 -19.05
C TYR A 462 -15.44 -19.72 -18.58
N ILE A 463 -16.21 -18.74 -19.05
CA ILE A 463 -17.64 -18.64 -18.74
C ILE A 463 -18.46 -19.82 -19.26
N LEU A 464 -17.94 -20.58 -20.22
CA LEU A 464 -18.54 -21.81 -20.78
C LEU A 464 -17.82 -23.09 -20.31
N GLY A 465 -16.99 -23.02 -19.26
CA GLY A 465 -16.31 -24.17 -18.68
C GLY A 465 -14.95 -24.50 -19.30
N GLY A 466 -14.40 -23.62 -20.15
CA GLY A 466 -13.02 -23.71 -20.61
C GLY A 466 -12.02 -23.04 -19.66
N ARG A 467 -10.80 -22.80 -20.16
CA ARG A 467 -9.70 -22.12 -19.46
C ARG A 467 -9.16 -20.90 -20.20
N ASP A 468 -9.92 -20.38 -21.16
CA ASP A 468 -9.57 -19.13 -21.85
C ASP A 468 -10.29 -17.93 -21.24
N VAL A 469 -9.52 -16.90 -20.87
CA VAL A 469 -10.00 -15.63 -20.32
C VAL A 469 -9.51 -14.44 -21.14
N ARG A 470 -9.14 -14.65 -22.40
CA ARG A 470 -8.87 -13.55 -23.35
C ARG A 470 -10.10 -12.70 -23.58
N VAL A 471 -9.88 -11.41 -23.82
CA VAL A 471 -10.94 -10.48 -24.26
C VAL A 471 -11.49 -10.97 -25.60
N PRO A 472 -12.82 -11.00 -25.80
CA PRO A 472 -13.42 -11.38 -27.06
C PRO A 472 -12.87 -10.55 -28.23
N THR A 473 -12.28 -11.25 -29.20
CA THR A 473 -11.85 -10.71 -30.49
C THR A 473 -12.22 -11.70 -31.58
N LEU A 474 -12.14 -11.28 -32.85
CA LEU A 474 -12.42 -12.17 -33.97
C LEU A 474 -11.48 -13.38 -33.99
N ASP A 475 -10.21 -13.18 -33.65
CA ASP A 475 -9.21 -14.26 -33.62
C ASP A 475 -9.45 -15.22 -32.45
N VAL A 476 -9.84 -14.70 -31.28
CA VAL A 476 -10.26 -15.55 -30.13
C VAL A 476 -11.47 -16.40 -30.50
N LEU A 477 -12.48 -15.83 -31.17
CA LEU A 477 -13.65 -16.59 -31.64
C LEU A 477 -13.25 -17.65 -32.67
N ARG A 478 -12.36 -17.33 -33.61
CA ARG A 478 -11.84 -18.29 -34.59
C ARG A 478 -11.12 -19.44 -33.93
N ASP A 479 -10.36 -19.20 -32.86
CA ASP A 479 -9.72 -20.26 -32.09
C ASP A 479 -10.77 -21.25 -31.52
N TYR A 480 -11.87 -20.74 -30.97
CA TYR A 480 -12.96 -21.60 -30.46
C TYR A 480 -13.65 -22.38 -31.58
N GLN A 481 -13.87 -21.75 -32.72
CA GLN A 481 -14.45 -22.38 -33.91
C GLN A 481 -13.53 -23.44 -34.50
N ALA A 482 -12.22 -23.19 -34.54
CA ALA A 482 -11.23 -24.17 -34.98
C ALA A 482 -11.20 -25.39 -34.05
N ALA A 483 -11.52 -25.21 -32.76
CA ALA A 483 -11.63 -26.29 -31.79
C ALA A 483 -13.00 -27.01 -31.79
N GLY A 484 -13.91 -26.67 -32.72
CA GLY A 484 -15.21 -27.34 -32.88
C GLY A 484 -16.35 -26.72 -32.07
N PHE A 485 -16.16 -25.54 -31.48
CA PHE A 485 -17.15 -24.87 -30.64
C PHE A 485 -17.61 -23.53 -31.21
N LEU A 486 -18.82 -23.09 -30.85
CA LEU A 486 -19.33 -21.74 -31.18
C LEU A 486 -19.33 -21.40 -32.68
N HIS A 487 -19.53 -22.39 -33.56
CA HIS A 487 -19.60 -22.18 -35.02
C HIS A 487 -20.68 -21.18 -35.45
N ASP A 488 -21.80 -21.15 -34.72
CA ASP A 488 -22.93 -20.28 -35.01
C ASP A 488 -22.83 -18.89 -34.34
N PHE A 489 -21.74 -18.61 -33.60
CA PHE A 489 -21.55 -17.32 -32.95
C PHE A 489 -20.86 -16.34 -33.89
N SER A 490 -21.34 -15.09 -33.90
CA SER A 490 -20.56 -13.93 -34.32
C SER A 490 -19.73 -13.36 -33.16
N LEU A 491 -18.80 -12.46 -33.46
CA LEU A 491 -18.07 -11.71 -32.41
C LEU A 491 -19.05 -10.94 -31.50
N VAL A 492 -20.10 -10.36 -32.07
CA VAL A 492 -21.12 -9.62 -31.32
C VAL A 492 -21.88 -10.55 -30.37
N ASP A 493 -22.17 -11.80 -30.79
CA ASP A 493 -22.82 -12.79 -29.91
C ASP A 493 -21.93 -13.15 -28.73
N LEU A 494 -20.63 -13.34 -28.96
CA LEU A 494 -19.66 -13.63 -27.91
C LEU A 494 -19.52 -12.45 -26.93
N GLU A 495 -19.38 -11.23 -27.43
CA GLU A 495 -19.34 -10.02 -26.58
C GLU A 495 -20.63 -9.86 -25.77
N ASN A 496 -21.79 -10.04 -26.41
CA ASN A 496 -23.08 -9.95 -25.73
C ASN A 496 -23.24 -11.02 -24.65
N LEU A 497 -22.71 -12.22 -24.85
CA LEU A 497 -22.71 -13.26 -23.82
C LEU A 497 -21.99 -12.82 -22.54
N TYR A 498 -20.84 -12.13 -22.66
CA TYR A 498 -20.14 -11.55 -21.51
C TYR A 498 -20.89 -10.38 -20.89
N ARG A 499 -21.46 -9.48 -21.70
CA ARG A 499 -22.25 -8.34 -21.21
C ARG A 499 -23.51 -8.80 -20.48
N ASP A 500 -24.18 -9.86 -20.96
CA ASP A 500 -25.35 -10.48 -20.33
C ASP A 500 -25.00 -11.02 -18.92
N GLU A 501 -23.78 -11.50 -18.72
CA GLU A 501 -23.24 -11.91 -17.40
C GLU A 501 -22.79 -10.74 -16.51
N GLY A 502 -22.87 -9.50 -17.02
CA GLY A 502 -22.39 -8.29 -16.36
C GLY A 502 -20.87 -8.17 -16.32
N ILE A 503 -20.15 -8.84 -17.23
CA ILE A 503 -18.69 -8.86 -17.25
C ILE A 503 -18.16 -7.67 -18.07
N THR A 504 -17.34 -6.85 -17.42
CA THR A 504 -16.59 -5.76 -18.05
C THR A 504 -15.43 -6.34 -18.88
N LEU A 505 -15.32 -5.93 -20.14
CA LEU A 505 -14.30 -6.45 -21.07
C LEU A 505 -13.01 -5.63 -21.04
N ARG A 506 -13.11 -4.30 -20.91
CA ARG A 506 -11.96 -3.39 -21.05
C ARG A 506 -11.83 -2.45 -19.86
N ILE A 507 -10.64 -1.88 -19.70
CA ILE A 507 -10.36 -0.94 -18.60
C ILE A 507 -11.21 0.33 -18.68
N ASP A 508 -11.52 0.82 -19.87
CA ASP A 508 -12.34 2.01 -20.06
C ASP A 508 -13.78 1.80 -19.58
N ASP A 509 -14.27 0.55 -19.64
CA ASP A 509 -15.61 0.17 -19.17
C ASP A 509 -15.69 0.11 -17.62
N LEU A 510 -14.55 0.15 -16.91
CA LEU A 510 -14.55 0.14 -15.44
C LEU A 510 -15.01 1.47 -14.85
N ALA A 511 -14.92 2.59 -15.59
CA ALA A 511 -15.28 3.93 -15.12
C ALA A 511 -14.68 4.28 -13.73
N GLY A 512 -13.45 3.82 -13.47
CA GLY A 512 -12.76 4.02 -12.19
C GLY A 512 -13.17 3.06 -11.05
N MET A 513 -14.15 2.18 -11.28
CA MET A 513 -14.54 1.15 -10.32
C MET A 513 -13.47 0.07 -10.18
N GLN A 514 -13.26 -0.39 -8.96
CA GLN A 514 -12.42 -1.54 -8.67
C GLN A 514 -13.26 -2.82 -8.85
N LYS A 515 -12.93 -3.66 -9.83
CA LYS A 515 -13.60 -4.95 -10.09
C LYS A 515 -12.63 -6.12 -9.99
N ALA A 516 -13.07 -7.22 -9.39
CA ALA A 516 -12.30 -8.46 -9.36
C ALA A 516 -12.31 -9.12 -10.74
N HIS A 517 -11.28 -9.92 -11.04
CA HIS A 517 -11.25 -10.70 -12.26
C HIS A 517 -12.26 -11.87 -12.20
N ILE A 518 -12.79 -12.33 -13.33
CA ILE A 518 -13.79 -13.42 -13.34
C ILE A 518 -13.27 -14.74 -12.75
N LEU A 519 -11.97 -15.01 -12.84
CA LEU A 519 -11.34 -16.17 -12.21
C LEU A 519 -11.44 -16.13 -10.68
N GLU A 520 -11.50 -14.94 -10.10
CA GLU A 520 -11.65 -14.73 -8.66
C GLU A 520 -13.13 -14.57 -8.24
N GLY A 521 -14.05 -14.91 -9.14
CA GLY A 521 -15.50 -14.75 -8.95
C GLY A 521 -16.01 -13.32 -9.20
N GLY A 522 -15.18 -12.46 -9.79
CA GLY A 522 -15.53 -11.08 -10.14
C GLY A 522 -16.33 -10.93 -11.43
N ASP A 523 -16.29 -9.73 -11.99
CA ASP A 523 -17.10 -9.29 -13.13
C ASP A 523 -16.27 -8.45 -14.12
N SER A 524 -14.98 -8.79 -14.25
CA SER A 524 -14.05 -8.13 -15.17
C SER A 524 -13.12 -9.14 -15.85
N LEU A 525 -12.88 -8.96 -17.15
CA LEU A 525 -11.83 -9.63 -17.92
C LEU A 525 -10.53 -8.84 -17.99
N VAL A 526 -10.52 -7.59 -17.51
CA VAL A 526 -9.30 -6.80 -17.49
C VAL A 526 -8.28 -7.59 -16.68
N PRO A 527 -7.10 -7.94 -17.20
CA PRO A 527 -6.11 -8.71 -16.47
C PRO A 527 -5.12 -7.79 -15.73
N PRO A 528 -4.41 -8.31 -14.70
CA PRO A 528 -3.24 -7.64 -14.16
C PRO A 528 -2.11 -7.58 -15.19
N LEU A 529 -1.19 -6.62 -15.04
CA LEU A 529 -0.01 -6.53 -15.91
C LEU A 529 0.85 -7.79 -15.80
N ASN A 530 1.41 -8.21 -16.95
CA ASN A 530 2.36 -9.32 -17.00
C ASN A 530 3.57 -9.11 -16.09
N GLY A 531 4.10 -10.22 -15.58
CA GLY A 531 5.28 -10.20 -14.72
C GLY A 531 5.07 -9.52 -13.36
N THR A 532 3.83 -9.40 -12.91
CA THR A 532 3.48 -8.98 -11.54
C THR A 532 3.09 -10.20 -10.72
N ALA A 533 3.16 -10.08 -9.39
CA ALA A 533 2.70 -11.17 -8.52
C ALA A 533 1.20 -11.45 -8.73
N GLY A 534 0.37 -10.40 -8.84
CA GLY A 534 -1.06 -10.55 -9.16
C GLY A 534 -1.34 -11.39 -10.40
N ALA A 535 -0.58 -11.20 -11.49
CA ALA A 535 -0.71 -12.01 -12.70
C ALA A 535 -0.34 -13.49 -12.48
N VAL A 536 0.76 -13.76 -11.75
CA VAL A 536 1.16 -15.13 -11.41
C VAL A 536 0.10 -15.82 -10.58
N TYR A 537 -0.39 -15.17 -9.52
CA TYR A 537 -1.45 -15.71 -8.67
C TYR A 537 -2.74 -15.98 -9.46
N LEU A 538 -3.12 -15.04 -10.32
CA LEU A 538 -4.34 -15.14 -11.09
C LEU A 538 -4.29 -16.24 -12.15
N PHE A 539 -3.20 -16.36 -12.90
CA PHE A 539 -3.16 -17.25 -14.07
C PHE A 539 -2.48 -18.59 -13.83
N CYS A 540 -1.66 -18.74 -12.79
CA CYS A 540 -0.94 -19.98 -12.48
C CYS A 540 -1.59 -20.81 -11.36
N THR A 541 -2.69 -20.32 -10.77
CA THR A 541 -3.48 -21.04 -9.75
C THR A 541 -4.74 -21.60 -10.37
N ASP A 542 -5.15 -22.81 -9.98
CA ASP A 542 -6.46 -23.36 -10.36
C ASP A 542 -7.60 -22.59 -9.66
N HIS A 543 -8.62 -22.24 -10.44
CA HIS A 543 -9.83 -21.57 -9.95
C HIS A 543 -11.05 -22.49 -10.05
N PRO A 544 -12.06 -22.33 -9.18
CA PRO A 544 -13.34 -23.05 -9.31
C PRO A 544 -13.95 -22.84 -10.70
N PRO A 545 -14.77 -23.77 -11.22
CA PRO A 545 -15.48 -23.57 -12.48
C PRO A 545 -16.42 -22.36 -12.43
N TYR A 546 -16.55 -21.64 -13.54
CA TYR A 546 -17.47 -20.51 -13.65
C TYR A 546 -18.93 -20.95 -13.48
N LYS A 547 -19.69 -20.25 -12.62
CA LYS A 547 -21.12 -20.48 -12.43
C LYS A 547 -21.92 -19.44 -13.22
N GLY A 548 -22.56 -19.87 -14.32
CA GLY A 548 -23.39 -19.01 -15.15
C GLY A 548 -24.48 -18.27 -14.38
N ARG A 549 -24.51 -16.94 -14.50
CA ARG A 549 -25.47 -16.05 -13.82
C ARG A 549 -26.79 -16.02 -14.57
N THR A 550 -26.74 -15.99 -15.90
CA THR A 550 -27.90 -16.00 -16.81
C THR A 550 -28.35 -17.42 -17.16
N SER A 551 -29.60 -17.57 -17.61
CA SER A 551 -30.07 -18.83 -18.19
C SER A 551 -29.29 -19.19 -19.45
N ARG A 552 -29.04 -18.20 -20.31
CA ARG A 552 -28.31 -18.36 -21.58
C ARG A 552 -26.96 -19.04 -21.40
N VAL A 553 -26.11 -18.56 -20.47
CA VAL A 553 -24.81 -19.19 -20.19
C VAL A 553 -24.98 -20.59 -19.61
N ARG A 554 -25.92 -20.80 -18.69
CA ARG A 554 -26.18 -22.13 -18.10
C ARG A 554 -26.66 -23.15 -19.15
N ASP A 555 -27.48 -22.73 -20.11
CA ASP A 555 -27.95 -23.56 -21.21
C ASP A 555 -26.79 -23.94 -22.13
N LEU A 556 -25.95 -22.98 -22.52
CA LEU A 556 -24.75 -23.24 -23.34
C LEU A 556 -23.74 -24.14 -22.62
N GLN A 557 -23.51 -23.93 -21.32
CA GLN A 557 -22.67 -24.80 -20.50
C GLN A 557 -23.16 -26.26 -20.53
N ARG A 558 -24.48 -26.49 -20.44
CA ARG A 558 -25.06 -27.84 -20.57
C ARG A 558 -24.85 -28.42 -21.95
N GLN A 559 -25.17 -27.66 -23.01
CA GLN A 559 -25.00 -28.12 -24.40
C GLN A 559 -23.56 -28.51 -24.70
N ILE A 560 -22.58 -27.70 -24.25
CA ILE A 560 -21.15 -27.97 -24.42
C ILE A 560 -20.73 -29.21 -23.63
N ALA A 561 -21.22 -29.37 -22.40
CA ALA A 561 -20.94 -30.57 -21.60
C ALA A 561 -21.47 -31.84 -22.29
N ASP A 562 -22.68 -31.79 -22.83
CA ASP A 562 -23.29 -32.90 -23.59
C ASP A 562 -22.50 -33.20 -24.87
N GLN A 563 -22.05 -32.17 -25.59
CA GLN A 563 -21.18 -32.31 -26.77
C GLN A 563 -19.85 -32.99 -26.41
N ARG A 564 -19.18 -32.54 -25.34
CA ARG A 564 -17.92 -33.15 -24.87
C ARG A 564 -18.11 -34.61 -24.47
N ALA A 565 -19.18 -34.92 -23.74
CA ALA A 565 -19.50 -36.29 -23.36
C ALA A 565 -19.76 -37.22 -24.57
N ALA A 566 -20.34 -36.69 -25.65
CA ALA A 566 -20.53 -37.43 -26.90
C ALA A 566 -19.21 -37.73 -27.63
N PHE A 567 -18.23 -36.82 -27.57
CA PHE A 567 -16.88 -37.04 -28.12
C PHE A 567 -16.03 -37.98 -27.26
N GLU A 568 -16.13 -37.88 -25.94
CA GLU A 568 -15.35 -38.69 -25.00
C GLU A 568 -15.88 -40.11 -24.84
N SER A 569 -17.15 -40.37 -25.17
CA SER A 569 -17.71 -41.72 -25.18
C SER A 569 -16.90 -42.56 -26.18
N PRO A 570 -15.99 -43.44 -25.70
CA PRO A 570 -15.20 -44.24 -26.61
C PRO A 570 -16.17 -45.00 -27.49
N HIS A 571 -15.85 -45.11 -28.79
CA HIS A 571 -16.51 -46.04 -29.70
C HIS A 571 -16.31 -47.48 -29.19
N ASN A 572 -17.00 -47.81 -28.10
CA ASN A 572 -17.06 -49.11 -27.47
C ASN A 572 -17.80 -50.00 -28.47
N GLY A 573 -17.05 -50.79 -29.23
CA GLY A 573 -17.60 -52.03 -29.78
C GLY A 573 -17.54 -52.24 -31.28
N ARG A 574 -16.62 -51.61 -32.03
CA ARG A 574 -16.22 -52.16 -33.34
C ARG A 574 -14.70 -52.28 -33.44
N THR A 575 -14.17 -53.29 -32.77
CA THR A 575 -13.04 -54.05 -33.33
C THR A 575 -13.49 -54.63 -34.68
N PRO A 576 -12.73 -54.44 -35.77
CA PRO A 576 -13.02 -55.06 -37.06
C PRO A 576 -12.99 -56.58 -37.02
#